data_AF-W9T357-F1
#
_entry.id   AF-W9T357-F1
#
_cell.length_a   1.000
_cell.length_b   1.000
_cell.length_c   1.000
_cell.angle_alpha   90.00
_cell.angle_beta   90.00
_cell.angle_gamma   90.00
#
_symmetry.space_group_name_H-M   'P 1'
#
loop_
_entity.id
_entity.type
_entity.pdbx_description
1 polymer ?
#
loop_
_entity_poly.entity_id
_entity_poly.type
_entity_poly.pdbx_seq_one_letter_code
_entity_poly.pdbx_strand_id
1 'polypeptide(L)'
;MGYIAFVVVFATIVMYAYLEHIRMRWLAIPLGSGLAALIAFLMGAPFEFNTEPGIPNLNPMYWWGETTGWQLGLPELHHFIAVAPFAVLAVAMWSPDFLGHRVFQQLNYPPKAKKVLMNIDDTMCIAAARQIVGTSLGGGNLASSWGTFMVPAAIAKRPIPAGALLTGLLCVVAALWGYPMDLAIWPPVLSVALMVGVFLPLLEAGMQMTREGKTSQSAAIVIFSSALVNPVFGWSLTVLLDNLGLIGDKERGQSLSHLHRWVIPTIVFVVLCGVMLGIGMFPGIPALFESLRIDL
;
A
#
# COMPACT_ATOMS: atom_id res chain seq x y z
N MET A 1 -16.63 -20.80 6.49
CA MET A 1 -15.39 -20.93 5.69
C MET A 1 -14.09 -20.57 6.43
N GLY A 2 -14.10 -20.10 7.69
CA GLY A 2 -12.86 -19.71 8.40
C GLY A 2 -11.81 -20.83 8.54
N TYR A 3 -12.26 -22.10 8.58
CA TYR A 3 -11.35 -23.25 8.58
C TYR A 3 -10.53 -23.40 7.28
N ILE A 4 -11.08 -23.01 6.12
CA ILE A 4 -10.34 -23.00 4.84
C ILE A 4 -9.20 -21.97 4.93
N ALA A 5 -9.52 -20.76 5.41
CA ALA A 5 -8.51 -19.72 5.61
C ALA A 5 -7.40 -20.17 6.58
N PHE A 6 -7.77 -20.83 7.68
CA PHE A 6 -6.80 -21.39 8.62
C PHE A 6 -5.87 -22.41 7.97
N VAL A 7 -6.41 -23.39 7.23
CA VAL A 7 -5.60 -24.42 6.56
C VAL A 7 -4.70 -23.82 5.48
N VAL A 8 -5.23 -22.89 4.67
CA VAL A 8 -4.46 -22.18 3.63
C VAL A 8 -3.31 -21.39 4.25
N VAL A 9 -3.57 -20.63 5.32
CA VAL A 9 -2.53 -19.85 6.01
C VAL A 9 -1.49 -20.76 6.63
N PHE A 10 -1.91 -21.83 7.32
CA PHE A 10 -0.98 -22.78 7.94
C PHE A 10 -0.07 -23.44 6.89
N ALA A 11 -0.64 -23.94 5.79
CA ALA A 11 0.12 -24.55 4.70
C ALA A 11 1.08 -23.54 4.05
N THR A 12 0.64 -22.29 3.89
CA THR A 12 1.47 -21.19 3.37
C THR A 12 2.65 -20.88 4.30
N ILE A 13 2.44 -20.85 5.62
CA ILE A 13 3.52 -20.61 6.59
C ILE A 13 4.57 -21.73 6.52
N VAL A 14 4.14 -23.00 6.50
CA VAL A 14 5.04 -24.16 6.39
C VAL A 14 5.84 -24.11 5.09
N MET A 15 5.17 -23.81 3.98
CA MET A 15 5.79 -23.68 2.66
C MET A 15 6.78 -22.52 2.61
N TYR A 16 6.43 -21.36 3.17
CA TYR A 16 7.33 -20.21 3.26
C TYR A 16 8.60 -20.52 4.06
N ALA A 17 8.45 -21.09 5.26
CA ALA A 17 9.57 -21.46 6.12
C ALA A 17 10.51 -22.47 5.44
N TYR A 18 9.94 -23.42 4.69
CA TYR A 18 10.72 -24.36 3.89
C TYR A 18 11.48 -23.66 2.75
N LEU A 19 10.82 -22.80 1.98
CA LEU A 19 11.43 -22.04 0.89
C LEU A 19 12.54 -21.11 1.37
N GLU A 20 12.37 -20.52 2.55
CA GLU A 20 13.40 -19.75 3.22
C GLU A 20 14.65 -20.59 3.53
N HIS A 21 14.46 -21.78 4.10
CA HIS A 21 15.56 -22.69 4.43
C HIS A 21 16.38 -23.09 3.19
N ILE A 22 15.73 -23.33 2.05
CA ILE A 22 16.40 -23.68 0.78
C ILE A 22 16.83 -22.45 -0.05
N ARG A 23 16.67 -21.22 0.49
CA ARG A 23 17.01 -19.95 -0.17
C ARG A 23 16.30 -19.71 -1.50
N MET A 24 15.11 -20.28 -1.70
CA MET A 24 14.28 -20.10 -2.90
C MET A 24 13.06 -19.22 -2.63
N ARG A 25 13.24 -18.13 -1.85
CA ARG A 25 12.17 -17.18 -1.49
C ARG A 25 11.45 -16.58 -2.71
N TRP A 26 12.10 -16.52 -3.87
CA TRP A 26 11.51 -16.05 -5.13
C TRP A 26 10.36 -16.91 -5.64
N LEU A 27 10.24 -18.17 -5.19
CA LEU A 27 9.12 -19.05 -5.52
C LEU A 27 7.94 -18.91 -4.56
N ALA A 28 8.05 -18.13 -3.48
CA ALA A 28 7.06 -18.10 -2.43
C ALA A 28 5.69 -17.56 -2.89
N ILE A 29 5.70 -16.58 -3.79
CA ILE A 29 4.47 -16.04 -4.40
C ILE A 29 3.80 -17.06 -5.32
N PRO A 30 4.45 -17.57 -6.40
CA PRO A 30 3.79 -18.50 -7.32
C PRO A 30 3.38 -19.81 -6.65
N LEU A 31 4.23 -20.38 -5.77
CA LEU A 31 3.89 -21.61 -5.05
C LEU A 31 2.82 -21.36 -3.98
N GLY A 32 2.88 -20.23 -3.27
CA GLY A 32 1.87 -19.85 -2.29
C GLY A 32 0.49 -19.65 -2.91
N SER A 33 0.41 -18.87 -4.00
CA SER A 33 -0.83 -18.66 -4.75
C SER A 33 -1.39 -19.97 -5.32
N GLY A 34 -0.54 -20.83 -5.89
CA GLY A 34 -0.96 -22.14 -6.42
C GLY A 34 -1.45 -23.09 -5.32
N LEU A 35 -0.74 -23.15 -4.19
CA LEU A 35 -1.12 -23.96 -3.03
C LEU A 35 -2.44 -23.48 -2.43
N ALA A 36 -2.60 -22.16 -2.26
CA ALA A 36 -3.83 -21.55 -1.77
C ALA A 36 -5.02 -21.86 -2.69
N ALA A 37 -4.82 -21.74 -4.00
CA ALA A 37 -5.85 -22.07 -4.98
C ALA A 37 -6.27 -23.54 -4.89
N LEU A 38 -5.28 -24.45 -4.88
CA LEU A 38 -5.53 -25.89 -4.83
C LEU A 38 -6.25 -26.31 -3.54
N ILE A 39 -5.77 -25.86 -2.38
CA ILE A 39 -6.37 -26.18 -1.08
C ILE A 39 -7.78 -25.61 -0.99
N ALA A 40 -7.97 -24.33 -1.35
CA ALA A 40 -9.28 -23.71 -1.29
C ALA A 40 -10.28 -24.41 -2.23
N PHE A 41 -9.84 -24.80 -3.43
CA PHE A 41 -10.67 -25.51 -4.40
C PHE A 41 -11.06 -26.91 -3.89
N LEU A 42 -10.10 -27.69 -3.39
CA LEU A 42 -10.35 -29.03 -2.83
C LEU A 42 -11.27 -28.99 -1.59
N MET A 43 -11.23 -27.90 -0.83
CA MET A 43 -12.10 -27.69 0.33
C MET A 43 -13.46 -27.08 -0.02
N GLY A 44 -13.78 -26.95 -1.32
CA GLY A 44 -15.10 -26.52 -1.79
C GLY A 44 -15.34 -25.01 -1.71
N ALA A 45 -14.29 -24.19 -1.73
CA ALA A 45 -14.47 -22.74 -1.84
C ALA A 45 -15.06 -22.38 -3.23
N PRO A 46 -16.07 -21.49 -3.28
CA PRO A 46 -16.70 -21.11 -4.53
C PRO A 46 -15.68 -20.41 -5.45
N PHE A 47 -15.60 -20.88 -6.68
CA PHE A 47 -14.76 -20.31 -7.73
C PHE A 47 -15.44 -20.50 -9.08
N GLU A 48 -15.67 -19.39 -9.78
CA GLU A 48 -16.31 -19.35 -11.10
C GLU A 48 -15.58 -18.34 -11.96
N PHE A 49 -15.37 -18.69 -13.24
CA PHE A 49 -14.86 -17.75 -14.24
C PHE A 49 -16.05 -16.97 -14.79
N ASN A 50 -16.06 -15.67 -14.52
CA ASN A 50 -17.14 -14.75 -14.93
C ASN A 50 -16.64 -13.75 -15.98
N THR A 51 -15.34 -13.49 -16.03
CA THR A 51 -14.77 -12.47 -16.90
C THR A 51 -14.38 -13.06 -18.24
N GLU A 52 -15.11 -12.66 -19.29
CA GLU A 52 -14.83 -13.06 -20.66
C GLU A 52 -13.63 -12.29 -21.26
N PRO A 53 -12.91 -12.89 -22.24
CA PRO A 53 -11.92 -12.15 -23.02
C PRO A 53 -12.57 -10.99 -23.79
N GLY A 54 -11.99 -9.81 -23.68
CA GLY A 54 -12.51 -8.62 -24.33
C GLY A 54 -11.69 -7.38 -24.02
N ILE A 55 -11.90 -6.33 -24.81
CA ILE A 55 -11.32 -5.02 -24.50
C ILE A 55 -12.18 -4.42 -23.38
N PRO A 56 -11.60 -4.10 -22.19
CA PRO A 56 -12.32 -3.37 -21.16
C PRO A 56 -12.91 -2.08 -21.75
N ASN A 57 -14.07 -1.64 -21.28
CA ASN A 57 -14.64 -0.42 -21.82
C ASN A 57 -13.67 0.75 -21.59
N LEU A 58 -13.14 1.33 -22.67
CA LEU A 58 -12.19 2.44 -22.60
C LEU A 58 -12.86 3.81 -22.67
N ASN A 59 -14.19 3.86 -22.82
CA ASN A 59 -14.93 5.11 -22.90
C ASN A 59 -15.11 5.71 -21.50
N PRO A 60 -14.53 6.88 -21.19
CA PRO A 60 -14.74 7.54 -19.90
C PRO A 60 -16.23 7.80 -19.62
N MET A 61 -17.00 8.16 -20.64
CA MET A 61 -18.42 8.47 -20.49
C MET A 61 -19.26 7.25 -20.09
N TYR A 62 -18.79 6.04 -20.40
CA TYR A 62 -19.42 4.82 -19.91
C TYR A 62 -19.22 4.65 -18.40
N TRP A 63 -18.01 4.91 -17.90
CA TRP A 63 -17.69 4.76 -16.48
C TRP A 63 -18.36 5.82 -15.61
N TRP A 64 -18.43 7.06 -16.11
CA TRP A 64 -19.07 8.19 -15.43
C TRP A 64 -20.56 8.35 -15.76
N GLY A 65 -21.16 7.35 -16.40
CA GLY A 65 -22.59 7.39 -16.75
C GLY A 65 -23.48 7.26 -15.52
N GLU A 66 -24.68 7.81 -15.60
CA GLU A 66 -25.70 7.69 -14.54
C GLU A 66 -26.29 6.26 -14.47
N THR A 67 -26.33 5.56 -15.60
CA THR A 67 -26.91 4.20 -15.72
C THR A 67 -25.90 3.14 -16.16
N THR A 68 -24.62 3.51 -16.32
CA THR A 68 -23.55 2.62 -16.81
C THR A 68 -22.30 2.73 -15.95
N GLY A 69 -21.46 1.69 -15.97
CA GLY A 69 -20.18 1.70 -15.25
C GLY A 69 -20.37 1.80 -13.73
N TRP A 70 -19.86 2.89 -13.12
CA TRP A 70 -19.95 3.12 -11.68
C TRP A 70 -21.33 3.58 -11.21
N GLN A 71 -22.21 4.01 -12.13
CA GLN A 71 -23.53 4.56 -11.80
C GLN A 71 -23.48 5.75 -10.83
N LEU A 72 -22.39 6.51 -10.86
CA LEU A 72 -22.15 7.67 -9.99
C LEU A 72 -22.57 8.99 -10.66
N GLY A 73 -22.82 8.99 -11.98
CA GLY A 73 -23.01 10.21 -12.76
C GLY A 73 -21.73 11.06 -12.83
N LEU A 74 -21.84 12.26 -13.42
CA LEU A 74 -20.75 13.23 -13.40
C LEU A 74 -20.60 13.86 -12.00
N PRO A 75 -19.37 13.98 -11.47
CA PRO A 75 -19.17 14.48 -10.12
C PRO A 75 -19.48 15.98 -10.03
N GLU A 76 -20.48 16.33 -9.24
CA GLU A 76 -20.73 17.70 -8.79
C GLU A 76 -19.73 18.19 -7.72
N LEU A 77 -19.69 19.52 -7.48
CA LEU A 77 -18.79 20.16 -6.52
C LEU A 77 -18.89 19.55 -5.10
N HIS A 78 -20.09 19.16 -4.68
CA HIS A 78 -20.30 18.57 -3.35
C HIS A 78 -19.57 17.23 -3.19
N HIS A 79 -19.46 16.41 -4.24
CA HIS A 79 -18.71 15.15 -4.21
C HIS A 79 -17.21 15.39 -4.00
N PHE A 80 -16.64 16.42 -4.63
CA PHE A 80 -15.24 16.79 -4.43
C PHE A 80 -14.97 17.27 -3.01
N ILE A 81 -15.88 18.06 -2.43
CA ILE A 81 -15.77 18.52 -1.04
C ILE A 81 -15.87 17.34 -0.07
N ALA A 82 -16.78 16.39 -0.31
CA ALA A 82 -16.94 15.21 0.51
C ALA A 82 -15.68 14.31 0.49
N VAL A 83 -15.05 14.12 -0.68
CA VAL A 83 -13.87 13.26 -0.82
C VAL A 83 -12.56 13.97 -0.44
N ALA A 84 -12.54 15.31 -0.38
CA ALA A 84 -11.32 16.08 -0.12
C ALA A 84 -10.53 15.64 1.12
N PRO A 85 -11.16 15.37 2.29
CA PRO A 85 -10.44 14.84 3.44
C PRO A 85 -9.73 13.50 3.17
N PHE A 86 -10.40 12.58 2.48
CA PHE A 86 -9.82 11.30 2.07
C PHE A 86 -8.69 11.48 1.05
N ALA A 87 -8.82 12.42 0.12
CA ALA A 87 -7.78 12.74 -0.86
C ALA A 87 -6.53 13.32 -0.17
N VAL A 88 -6.69 14.23 0.79
CA VAL A 88 -5.58 14.77 1.58
C VAL A 88 -4.90 13.65 2.37
N LEU A 89 -5.67 12.75 2.97
CA LEU A 89 -5.14 11.60 3.69
C LEU A 89 -4.35 10.66 2.76
N ALA A 90 -4.89 10.36 1.58
CA ALA A 90 -4.23 9.50 0.60
C ALA A 90 -2.89 10.10 0.12
N VAL A 91 -2.85 11.41 -0.16
CA VAL A 91 -1.60 12.10 -0.52
C VAL A 91 -0.61 12.11 0.66
N ALA A 92 -1.10 12.25 1.90
CA ALA A 92 -0.23 12.16 3.07
C ALA A 92 0.41 10.77 3.19
N MET A 93 -0.32 9.70 2.85
CA MET A 93 0.19 8.33 2.85
C MET A 93 1.27 8.06 1.78
N TRP A 94 1.30 8.82 0.68
CA TRP A 94 2.38 8.70 -0.30
C TRP A 94 3.77 8.98 0.27
N SER A 95 3.87 9.83 1.29
CA SER A 95 5.15 10.19 1.92
C SER A 95 5.82 9.00 2.61
N PRO A 96 5.18 8.31 3.58
CA PRO A 96 5.74 7.10 4.15
C PRO A 96 5.91 5.99 3.11
N ASP A 97 5.03 5.90 2.11
CA ASP A 97 5.13 4.92 1.03
C ASP A 97 6.43 5.04 0.21
N PHE A 98 6.67 6.23 -0.34
CA PHE A 98 7.85 6.47 -1.18
C PHE A 98 9.15 6.53 -0.38
N LEU A 99 9.08 6.94 0.89
CA LEU A 99 10.22 6.87 1.80
C LEU A 99 10.59 5.41 2.10
N GLY A 100 9.60 4.57 2.40
CA GLY A 100 9.81 3.14 2.63
C GLY A 100 10.52 2.50 1.45
N HIS A 101 10.06 2.77 0.23
CA HIS A 101 10.69 2.31 -0.99
C HIS A 101 12.17 2.69 -1.11
N ARG A 102 12.50 3.96 -0.85
CA ARG A 102 13.87 4.44 -0.92
C ARG A 102 14.75 3.71 0.09
N VAL A 103 14.24 3.44 1.29
CA VAL A 103 14.95 2.65 2.32
C VAL A 103 15.18 1.22 1.83
N PHE A 104 14.18 0.56 1.25
CA PHE A 104 14.34 -0.78 0.68
C PHE A 104 15.38 -0.83 -0.44
N GLN A 105 15.43 0.19 -1.29
CA GLN A 105 16.45 0.31 -2.32
C GLN A 105 17.85 0.45 -1.71
N GLN A 106 17.99 1.23 -0.63
CA GLN A 106 19.27 1.39 0.08
C GLN A 106 19.76 0.09 0.71
N LEU A 107 18.85 -0.72 1.28
CA LEU A 107 19.20 -2.02 1.86
C LEU A 107 19.63 -3.06 0.82
N ASN A 108 19.04 -3.02 -0.37
CA ASN A 108 19.23 -4.07 -1.37
C ASN A 108 20.25 -3.73 -2.47
N TYR A 109 20.46 -2.45 -2.79
CA TYR A 109 21.44 -2.05 -3.80
C TYR A 109 22.85 -1.90 -3.21
N PRO A 110 23.91 -2.28 -3.96
CA PRO A 110 25.28 -2.07 -3.52
C PRO A 110 25.58 -0.58 -3.27
N PRO A 111 26.40 -0.23 -2.27
CA PRO A 111 26.73 1.18 -1.95
C PRO A 111 27.33 1.98 -3.10
N LYS A 112 27.95 1.30 -4.08
CA LYS A 112 28.58 1.91 -5.26
C LYS A 112 27.59 2.14 -6.42
N ALA A 113 26.34 1.69 -6.30
CA ALA A 113 25.38 1.77 -7.38
C ALA A 113 24.90 3.23 -7.54
N LYS A 114 25.22 3.85 -8.67
CA LYS A 114 24.85 5.25 -8.98
C LYS A 114 23.51 5.29 -9.73
N LYS A 115 22.69 6.31 -9.44
CA LYS A 115 21.37 6.55 -10.08
C LYS A 115 20.33 5.43 -9.91
N VAL A 116 20.39 4.67 -8.82
CA VAL A 116 19.43 3.59 -8.55
C VAL A 116 18.39 3.95 -7.50
N LEU A 117 18.67 5.00 -6.71
CA LEU A 117 17.75 5.49 -5.70
C LEU A 117 16.68 6.36 -6.35
N MET A 118 15.44 6.04 -6.02
CA MET A 118 14.26 6.77 -6.42
C MET A 118 14.28 8.19 -5.82
N ASN A 119 14.03 9.19 -6.66
CA ASN A 119 13.72 10.54 -6.20
C ASN A 119 12.25 10.59 -5.77
N ILE A 120 12.01 11.04 -4.54
CA ILE A 120 10.67 11.07 -3.94
C ILE A 120 9.78 12.08 -4.68
N ASP A 121 10.32 13.26 -4.99
CA ASP A 121 9.56 14.34 -5.62
C ASP A 121 9.14 13.96 -7.05
N ASP A 122 10.07 13.43 -7.84
CA ASP A 122 9.77 12.94 -9.19
C ASP A 122 8.73 11.80 -9.16
N THR A 123 8.81 10.93 -8.15
CA THR A 123 7.86 9.82 -7.97
C THR A 123 6.48 10.31 -7.59
N MET A 124 6.38 11.31 -6.70
CA MET A 124 5.12 11.97 -6.35
C MET A 124 4.46 12.59 -7.58
N CYS A 125 5.23 13.31 -8.40
CA CYS A 125 4.74 13.92 -9.64
C CYS A 125 4.22 12.87 -10.63
N ILE A 126 4.97 11.77 -10.83
CA ILE A 126 4.56 10.69 -11.74
C ILE A 126 3.33 9.94 -11.19
N ALA A 127 3.27 9.69 -9.88
CA ALA A 127 2.12 9.06 -9.24
C ALA A 127 0.86 9.92 -9.37
N ALA A 128 0.97 11.23 -9.21
CA ALA A 128 -0.12 12.18 -9.43
C ALA A 128 -0.57 12.18 -10.90
N ALA A 129 0.36 12.24 -11.86
CA ALA A 129 0.03 12.15 -13.28
C ALA A 129 -0.68 10.84 -13.63
N ARG A 130 -0.21 9.71 -13.10
CA ARG A 130 -0.85 8.40 -13.24
C ARG A 130 -2.26 8.40 -12.64
N GLN A 131 -2.45 9.00 -11.47
CA GLN A 131 -3.75 9.09 -10.81
C GLN A 131 -4.74 9.88 -11.68
N ILE A 132 -4.32 11.04 -12.19
CA ILE A 132 -5.13 11.89 -13.06
C ILE A 132 -5.57 11.09 -14.30
N VAL A 133 -4.62 10.49 -15.02
CA VAL A 133 -4.92 9.69 -16.22
C VAL A 133 -5.83 8.50 -15.89
N GLY A 134 -5.53 7.77 -14.81
CA GLY A 134 -6.32 6.61 -14.39
C GLY A 134 -7.77 6.97 -14.07
N THR A 135 -7.98 8.00 -13.25
CA THR A 135 -9.33 8.46 -12.87
C THR A 135 -10.06 9.07 -14.06
N SER A 136 -9.40 9.85 -14.92
CA SER A 136 -10.03 10.40 -16.13
C SER A 136 -10.53 9.31 -17.08
N LEU A 137 -9.88 8.14 -17.12
CA LEU A 137 -10.31 6.99 -17.92
C LEU A 137 -11.29 6.06 -17.19
N GLY A 138 -11.78 6.44 -16.01
CA GLY A 138 -12.76 5.67 -15.23
C GLY A 138 -12.16 4.68 -14.23
N GLY A 139 -10.85 4.75 -13.96
CA GLY A 139 -10.18 3.91 -12.96
C GLY A 139 -10.38 4.40 -11.53
N GLY A 140 -10.86 3.53 -10.64
CA GLY A 140 -11.03 3.78 -9.20
C GLY A 140 -9.77 3.54 -8.36
N ASN A 141 -8.60 3.45 -8.99
CA ASN A 141 -7.36 3.05 -8.31
C ASN A 141 -6.72 4.26 -7.63
N LEU A 142 -6.22 4.09 -6.40
CA LEU A 142 -5.26 5.03 -5.82
C LEU A 142 -3.85 4.63 -6.25
N ALA A 143 -3.09 5.60 -6.75
CA ALA A 143 -1.70 5.41 -7.12
C ALA A 143 -0.93 4.98 -5.88
N SER A 144 -0.58 3.71 -5.85
CA SER A 144 0.33 3.14 -4.87
C SER A 144 1.51 2.54 -5.61
N SER A 145 2.66 2.64 -4.97
CA SER A 145 3.91 2.11 -5.51
C SER A 145 4.26 0.74 -4.90
N TRP A 146 3.68 0.35 -3.76
CA TRP A 146 4.10 -0.81 -2.97
C TRP A 146 4.18 -2.12 -3.76
N GLY A 147 3.08 -2.57 -4.38
CA GLY A 147 2.99 -3.89 -5.00
C GLY A 147 3.94 -4.09 -6.19
N THR A 148 4.24 -3.02 -6.94
CA THR A 148 5.06 -3.08 -8.16
C THR A 148 6.57 -3.10 -7.86
N PHE A 149 6.98 -2.56 -6.71
CA PHE A 149 8.40 -2.33 -6.38
C PHE A 149 8.93 -3.27 -5.29
N MET A 150 8.10 -3.62 -4.31
CA MET A 150 8.51 -4.41 -3.14
C MET A 150 8.94 -5.83 -3.49
N VAL A 151 8.14 -6.51 -4.32
CA VAL A 151 8.42 -7.89 -4.73
C VAL A 151 9.75 -7.98 -5.50
N PRO A 152 10.03 -7.14 -6.52
CA PRO A 152 11.33 -7.15 -7.18
C PRO A 152 12.50 -6.71 -6.31
N ALA A 153 12.31 -5.70 -5.44
CA ALA A 153 13.39 -5.12 -4.62
C ALA A 153 13.81 -6.04 -3.47
N ALA A 154 12.86 -6.65 -2.77
CA ALA A 154 13.13 -7.51 -1.61
C ALA A 154 13.45 -8.96 -2.00
N ILE A 155 12.89 -9.47 -3.10
CA ILE A 155 12.95 -10.90 -3.43
C ILE A 155 13.83 -11.17 -4.67
N ALA A 156 13.68 -10.40 -5.75
CA ALA A 156 14.30 -10.73 -7.05
C ALA A 156 15.63 -10.02 -7.34
N LYS A 157 15.98 -8.93 -6.63
CA LYS A 157 17.21 -8.13 -6.82
C LYS A 157 17.50 -7.76 -8.30
N ARG A 158 16.45 -7.54 -9.09
CA ARG A 158 16.51 -7.27 -10.54
C ARG A 158 16.25 -5.78 -10.83
N PRO A 159 16.57 -5.27 -12.04
CA PRO A 159 16.28 -3.88 -12.40
C PRO A 159 14.77 -3.60 -12.30
N ILE A 160 14.42 -2.80 -11.30
CA ILE A 160 13.06 -2.39 -10.97
C ILE A 160 12.31 -1.78 -12.18
N PRO A 161 12.90 -0.90 -13.01
CA PRO A 161 12.19 -0.31 -14.15
C PRO A 161 11.73 -1.34 -15.19
N ALA A 162 12.57 -2.32 -15.49
CA ALA A 162 12.23 -3.38 -16.44
C ALA A 162 11.12 -4.28 -15.89
N GLY A 163 11.15 -4.57 -14.59
CA GLY A 163 10.07 -5.27 -13.89
C GLY A 163 8.75 -4.52 -13.98
N ALA A 164 8.75 -3.21 -13.71
CA ALA A 164 7.54 -2.38 -13.77
C ALA A 164 6.92 -2.34 -15.18
N LEU A 165 7.75 -2.20 -16.23
CA LEU A 165 7.29 -2.24 -17.62
C LEU A 165 6.70 -3.60 -18.00
N LEU A 166 7.39 -4.69 -17.66
CA LEU A 166 6.91 -6.04 -17.94
C LEU A 166 5.60 -6.32 -17.20
N THR A 167 5.50 -5.94 -15.93
CA THR A 167 4.25 -6.05 -15.16
C THR A 167 3.13 -5.26 -15.83
N GLY A 168 3.39 -4.01 -16.25
CA GLY A 168 2.40 -3.20 -16.97
C GLY A 168 1.91 -3.88 -18.25
N LEU A 169 2.82 -4.46 -19.05
CA LEU A 169 2.47 -5.20 -20.25
C LEU A 169 1.64 -6.46 -19.93
N LEU A 170 2.05 -7.24 -18.93
CA LEU A 170 1.33 -8.43 -18.50
C LEU A 170 -0.05 -8.10 -17.93
N CYS A 171 -0.21 -6.97 -17.24
CA CYS A 171 -1.51 -6.47 -16.80
C CYS A 171 -2.42 -6.16 -17.99
N VAL A 172 -1.91 -5.55 -19.07
CA VAL A 172 -2.70 -5.32 -20.28
C VAL A 172 -3.11 -6.64 -20.92
N VAL A 173 -2.20 -7.60 -21.03
CA VAL A 173 -2.52 -8.94 -21.57
C VAL A 173 -3.57 -9.64 -20.71
N ALA A 174 -3.42 -9.64 -19.39
CA ALA A 174 -4.37 -10.24 -18.46
C ALA A 174 -5.74 -9.54 -18.53
N ALA A 175 -5.78 -8.22 -18.66
CA ALA A 175 -7.02 -7.45 -18.82
C ALA A 175 -7.74 -7.79 -20.13
N LEU A 176 -7.00 -8.05 -21.23
CA LEU A 176 -7.59 -8.48 -22.50
C LEU A 176 -8.08 -9.94 -22.46
N TRP A 177 -7.41 -10.79 -21.69
CA TRP A 177 -7.81 -12.19 -21.52
C TRP A 177 -9.00 -12.38 -20.58
N GLY A 178 -9.20 -11.49 -19.60
CA GLY A 178 -10.33 -11.54 -18.69
C GLY A 178 -10.19 -12.61 -17.60
N TYR A 179 -10.27 -13.89 -17.96
CA TYR A 179 -10.24 -15.03 -17.03
C TYR A 179 -9.08 -15.06 -16.01
N PRO A 180 -7.85 -14.56 -16.29
CA PRO A 180 -6.80 -14.55 -15.27
C PRO A 180 -7.11 -13.62 -14.10
N MET A 181 -7.96 -12.60 -14.32
CA MET A 181 -8.36 -11.65 -13.29
C MET A 181 -9.20 -12.34 -12.21
N ASP A 182 -10.12 -13.22 -12.59
CA ASP A 182 -10.98 -13.95 -11.65
C ASP A 182 -10.15 -14.79 -10.66
N LEU A 183 -9.07 -15.43 -11.15
CA LEU A 183 -8.14 -16.17 -10.32
C LEU A 183 -7.31 -15.24 -9.41
N ALA A 184 -6.87 -14.10 -9.94
CA ALA A 184 -6.04 -13.15 -9.21
C ALA A 184 -6.78 -12.44 -8.06
N ILE A 185 -8.08 -12.16 -8.24
CA ILE A 185 -8.93 -11.54 -7.22
C ILE A 185 -9.57 -12.55 -6.27
N TRP A 186 -9.43 -13.85 -6.55
CA TRP A 186 -10.02 -14.88 -5.69
C TRP A 186 -9.45 -14.77 -4.26
N PRO A 187 -10.28 -14.58 -3.22
CA PRO A 187 -9.80 -14.18 -1.90
C PRO A 187 -8.69 -15.06 -1.29
N PRO A 188 -8.71 -16.40 -1.41
CA PRO A 188 -7.63 -17.24 -0.91
C PRO A 188 -6.28 -16.96 -1.59
N VAL A 189 -6.30 -16.78 -2.91
CA VAL A 189 -5.11 -16.52 -3.73
C VAL A 189 -4.58 -15.12 -3.46
N LEU A 190 -5.45 -14.13 -3.48
CA LEU A 190 -5.12 -12.73 -3.22
C LEU A 190 -4.51 -12.55 -1.82
N SER A 191 -5.14 -13.15 -0.79
CA SER A 191 -4.68 -13.02 0.59
C SER A 191 -3.28 -13.60 0.79
N VAL A 192 -3.00 -14.77 0.21
CA VAL A 192 -1.68 -15.39 0.29
C VAL A 192 -0.64 -14.61 -0.50
N ALA A 193 -0.97 -14.13 -1.69
CA ALA A 193 -0.08 -13.28 -2.49
C ALA A 193 0.31 -12.00 -1.73
N LEU A 194 -0.65 -11.35 -1.06
CA LEU A 194 -0.39 -10.16 -0.23
C LEU A 194 0.42 -10.48 1.02
N MET A 195 0.10 -11.57 1.72
CA MET A 195 0.79 -11.98 2.94
C MET A 195 2.27 -12.27 2.67
N VAL A 196 2.55 -13.12 1.68
CA VAL A 196 3.90 -13.59 1.36
C VAL A 196 4.67 -12.59 0.50
N GLY A 197 4.00 -11.93 -0.44
CA GLY A 197 4.64 -11.02 -1.39
C GLY A 197 4.83 -9.60 -0.86
N VAL A 198 3.99 -9.15 0.07
CA VAL A 198 3.96 -7.75 0.52
C VAL A 198 4.21 -7.65 2.03
N PHE A 199 3.31 -8.17 2.86
CA PHE A 199 3.34 -7.91 4.30
C PHE A 199 4.56 -8.52 5.00
N LEU A 200 4.92 -9.76 4.66
CA LEU A 200 6.03 -10.45 5.30
C LEU A 200 7.40 -9.84 4.96
N PRO A 201 7.74 -9.55 3.69
CA PRO A 201 8.95 -8.79 3.36
C PRO A 201 9.02 -7.40 4.00
N LEU A 202 7.89 -6.71 4.13
CA LEU A 202 7.81 -5.41 4.81
C LEU A 202 8.18 -5.54 6.29
N LEU A 203 7.60 -6.54 6.97
CA LEU A 203 7.89 -6.83 8.36
C LEU A 203 9.37 -7.17 8.57
N GLU A 204 9.93 -8.06 7.73
CA GLU A 204 11.33 -8.48 7.84
C GLU A 204 12.31 -7.33 7.74
N ALA A 205 12.15 -6.45 6.75
CA ALA A 205 13.07 -5.32 6.61
C ALA A 205 12.84 -4.25 7.68
N GLY A 206 11.61 -4.03 8.13
CA GLY A 206 11.33 -3.19 9.29
C GLY A 206 12.06 -3.69 10.54
N MET A 207 12.08 -5.01 10.75
CA MET A 207 12.83 -5.65 11.84
C MET A 207 14.36 -5.52 11.67
N GLN A 208 14.88 -5.62 10.44
CA GLN A 208 16.31 -5.41 10.18
C GLN A 208 16.74 -3.98 10.52
N MET A 209 15.95 -2.98 10.09
CA MET A 209 16.23 -1.56 10.35
C MET A 209 16.19 -1.19 11.83
N THR A 210 15.28 -1.80 12.60
CA THR A 210 15.19 -1.55 14.05
C THR A 210 16.32 -2.19 14.85
N ARG A 211 16.96 -3.24 14.31
CA ARG A 211 18.10 -3.94 14.93
C ARG A 211 19.41 -3.15 14.86
N GLU A 212 19.54 -2.21 13.91
CA GLU A 212 20.76 -1.39 13.72
C GLU A 212 20.88 -0.18 14.69
N GLY A 213 19.87 0.07 15.53
CA GLY A 213 20.01 0.90 16.75
C GLY A 213 19.52 2.36 16.66
N LYS A 214 19.19 2.90 17.85
CA LYS A 214 18.59 4.21 18.20
C LYS A 214 17.10 4.44 17.90
N THR A 215 16.42 3.63 17.09
CA THR A 215 15.03 3.91 16.63
C THR A 215 13.94 2.98 17.15
N SER A 216 14.26 2.06 18.07
CA SER A 216 13.28 1.09 18.61
C SER A 216 12.10 1.76 19.32
N GLN A 217 12.33 2.88 20.01
CA GLN A 217 11.27 3.68 20.64
C GLN A 217 10.32 4.29 19.60
N SER A 218 10.87 4.86 18.53
CA SER A 218 10.09 5.41 17.42
C SER A 218 9.29 4.31 16.71
N ALA A 219 9.88 3.14 16.52
CA ALA A 219 9.20 1.97 15.95
C ALA A 219 8.04 1.46 16.85
N ALA A 220 8.23 1.43 18.17
CA ALA A 220 7.16 1.04 19.09
C ALA A 220 6.00 2.04 19.05
N ILE A 221 6.29 3.34 19.10
CA ILE A 221 5.25 4.39 19.09
C ILE A 221 4.45 4.37 17.80
N VAL A 222 5.10 4.22 16.64
CA VAL A 222 4.38 4.13 15.36
C VAL A 222 3.48 2.90 15.34
N ILE A 223 3.95 1.72 15.79
CA ILE A 223 3.14 0.48 15.79
C ILE A 223 1.92 0.61 16.73
N PHE A 224 2.13 1.02 17.98
CA PHE A 224 1.05 1.11 18.96
C PHE A 224 0.04 2.20 18.58
N SER A 225 0.51 3.38 18.17
CA SER A 225 -0.37 4.48 17.77
C SER A 225 -1.13 4.13 16.48
N SER A 226 -0.50 3.40 15.57
CA SER A 226 -1.15 2.93 14.33
C SER A 226 -2.25 1.89 14.61
N ALA A 227 -1.98 0.97 15.53
CA ALA A 227 -2.93 -0.07 15.91
C ALA A 227 -4.11 0.47 16.75
N LEU A 228 -3.85 1.45 17.61
CA LEU A 228 -4.87 2.03 18.50
C LEU A 228 -5.73 3.08 17.82
N VAL A 229 -5.17 3.89 16.92
CA VAL A 229 -5.88 5.00 16.26
C VAL A 229 -6.01 4.73 14.77
N ASN A 230 -4.93 4.94 14.02
CA ASN A 230 -4.79 4.55 12.62
C ASN A 230 -3.34 4.79 12.16
N PRO A 231 -2.90 4.19 11.03
CA PRO A 231 -1.53 4.31 10.53
C PRO A 231 -1.04 5.75 10.28
N VAL A 232 -1.93 6.66 9.86
CA VAL A 232 -1.56 8.05 9.55
C VAL A 232 -1.27 8.85 10.83
N PHE A 233 -2.09 8.65 11.85
CA PHE A 233 -1.86 9.19 13.18
C PHE A 233 -0.56 8.66 13.76
N GLY A 234 -0.34 7.34 13.71
CA GLY A 234 0.87 6.74 14.24
C GLY A 234 2.14 7.25 13.58
N TRP A 235 2.14 7.37 12.25
CA TRP A 235 3.27 7.94 11.51
C TRP A 235 3.50 9.41 11.86
N SER A 236 2.47 10.25 11.76
CA SER A 236 2.61 11.71 11.97
C SER A 236 2.99 12.07 13.40
N LEU A 237 2.45 11.35 14.40
CA LEU A 237 2.85 11.49 15.80
C LEU A 237 4.32 11.11 15.99
N THR A 238 4.74 9.99 15.41
CA THR A 238 6.13 9.52 15.54
C THR A 238 7.10 10.50 14.90
N VAL A 239 6.78 11.04 13.72
CA VAL A 239 7.59 12.08 13.06
C VAL A 239 7.68 13.34 13.91
N LEU A 240 6.57 13.78 14.51
CA LEU A 240 6.54 14.93 15.42
C LEU A 240 7.47 14.70 16.63
N LEU A 241 7.32 13.57 17.32
CA LEU A 241 8.10 13.26 18.52
C LEU A 241 9.59 13.05 18.22
N ASP A 242 9.92 12.38 17.11
CA ASP A 242 11.30 12.14 16.66
C ASP A 242 11.99 13.46 16.28
N ASN A 243 11.31 14.33 15.51
CA ASN A 243 11.87 15.63 15.12
C ASN A 243 12.05 16.58 16.31
N LEU A 244 11.17 16.52 17.32
CA LEU A 244 11.34 17.29 18.56
C LEU A 244 12.55 16.82 19.40
N GLY A 245 13.02 15.59 19.16
CA GLY A 245 14.06 14.93 19.94
C GLY A 245 13.55 14.34 21.26
N LEU A 246 12.23 14.10 21.37
CA LEU A 246 11.61 13.48 22.54
C LEU A 246 11.79 11.96 22.53
N ILE A 247 11.89 11.38 21.34
CA ILE A 247 12.13 9.95 21.09
C ILE A 247 13.19 9.81 19.98
N GLY A 248 13.81 8.64 19.87
CA GLY A 248 14.77 8.36 18.79
C GLY A 248 16.13 9.07 18.97
N ASP A 249 16.69 9.59 17.88
CA ASP A 249 18.04 10.17 17.87
C ASP A 249 18.04 11.66 18.25
N LYS A 250 18.37 11.94 19.52
CA LYS A 250 18.42 13.31 20.07
C LYS A 250 19.40 14.23 19.33
N GLU A 251 20.50 13.67 18.81
CA GLU A 251 21.52 14.44 18.07
C GLU A 251 20.94 14.96 16.75
N ARG A 252 20.11 14.14 16.08
CA ARG A 252 19.40 14.54 14.87
C ARG A 252 18.43 15.70 15.14
N GLY A 253 17.62 15.60 16.19
CA GLY A 253 16.67 16.65 16.58
C GLY A 253 17.34 18.00 16.90
N GLN A 254 18.56 17.98 17.44
CA GLN A 254 19.34 19.19 17.73
C GLN A 254 19.99 19.81 16.48
N SER A 255 20.27 19.01 15.45
CA SER A 255 20.84 19.49 14.19
C SER A 255 19.80 20.16 13.25
N LEU A 256 18.51 20.01 13.54
CA LEU A 256 17.43 20.55 12.73
C LEU A 256 17.15 22.03 13.06
N SER A 257 16.96 22.85 12.02
CA SER A 257 16.42 24.21 12.15
C SER A 257 15.04 24.19 12.83
N HIS A 258 14.69 25.26 13.56
CA HIS A 258 13.40 25.42 14.22
C HIS A 258 12.21 25.08 13.31
N LEU A 259 12.30 25.45 12.03
CA LEU A 259 11.24 25.20 11.05
C LEU A 259 11.01 23.70 10.80
N HIS A 260 12.07 22.90 10.68
CA HIS A 260 11.99 21.45 10.47
C HIS A 260 11.78 20.67 11.78
N ARG A 261 12.23 21.25 12.90
CA ARG A 261 12.21 20.60 14.20
C ARG A 261 10.81 20.54 14.81
N TRP A 262 10.05 21.64 14.78
CA TRP A 262 8.75 21.70 15.44
C TRP A 262 7.65 22.34 14.61
N VAL A 263 7.93 23.34 13.76
CA VAL A 263 6.89 24.04 12.99
C VAL A 263 6.24 23.12 11.96
N ILE A 264 7.01 22.58 11.01
CA ILE A 264 6.46 21.68 9.97
C ILE A 264 5.82 20.44 10.60
N PRO A 265 6.49 19.68 11.50
CA PRO A 265 5.90 18.46 12.04
C PRO A 265 4.61 18.71 12.82
N THR A 266 4.53 19.82 13.56
CA THR A 266 3.31 20.18 14.31
C THR A 266 2.18 20.56 13.37
N ILE A 267 2.45 21.37 12.34
CA ILE A 267 1.43 21.73 11.34
C ILE A 267 0.91 20.47 10.65
N VAL A 268 1.81 19.59 10.18
CA VAL A 268 1.42 18.33 9.54
C VAL A 268 0.56 17.48 10.47
N PHE A 269 0.98 17.31 11.74
CA PHE A 269 0.22 16.54 12.71
C PHE A 269 -1.17 17.13 12.98
N VAL A 270 -1.28 18.44 13.17
CA VAL A 270 -2.55 19.13 13.41
C VAL A 270 -3.47 19.05 12.20
N VAL A 271 -2.95 19.27 10.99
CA VAL A 271 -3.74 19.17 9.75
C VAL A 271 -4.27 17.75 9.57
N LEU A 272 -3.43 16.72 9.74
CA LEU A 272 -3.86 15.33 9.62
C LEU A 272 -4.87 14.96 10.70
N CYS A 273 -4.69 15.41 11.94
CA CYS A 273 -5.68 15.21 13.00
C CYS A 273 -7.00 15.91 12.67
N GLY A 274 -6.97 17.14 12.16
CA GLY A 274 -8.17 17.87 11.73
C GLY A 274 -8.91 17.14 10.61
N VAL A 275 -8.19 16.65 9.60
CA VAL A 275 -8.74 15.84 8.51
C VAL A 275 -9.37 14.56 9.07
N MET A 276 -8.65 13.80 9.90
CA MET A 276 -9.13 12.55 10.50
C MET A 276 -10.35 12.75 11.42
N LEU A 277 -10.42 13.85 12.18
CA LEU A 277 -11.60 14.24 12.94
C LEU A 277 -12.77 14.57 12.01
N GLY A 278 -12.51 15.27 10.91
CA GLY A 278 -13.50 15.59 9.89
C GLY A 278 -14.23 14.36 9.36
N ILE A 279 -13.49 13.28 9.06
CA ILE A 279 -14.01 12.01 8.51
C ILE A 279 -14.34 10.95 9.56
N GLY A 280 -14.14 11.21 10.85
CA GLY A 280 -14.46 10.23 11.90
C GLY A 280 -13.51 9.03 11.96
N MET A 281 -12.23 9.21 11.62
CA MET A 281 -11.21 8.16 11.70
C MET A 281 -10.59 7.97 13.09
N PHE A 282 -11.06 8.71 14.09
CA PHE A 282 -10.67 8.52 15.48
C PHE A 282 -11.61 7.53 16.17
N PRO A 283 -11.08 6.47 16.82
CA PRO A 283 -11.92 5.51 17.52
C PRO A 283 -12.80 6.19 18.56
N GLY A 284 -14.12 5.97 18.47
CA GLY A 284 -15.10 6.50 19.43
C GLY A 284 -15.47 7.97 19.21
N ILE A 285 -14.96 8.65 18.19
CA ILE A 285 -15.34 10.03 17.84
C ILE A 285 -16.08 10.02 16.50
N PRO A 286 -17.36 10.45 16.45
CA PRO A 286 -18.10 10.53 15.19
C PRO A 286 -17.50 11.61 14.28
N ALA A 287 -17.70 11.44 12.97
CA ALA A 287 -17.27 12.43 11.98
C ALA A 287 -17.83 13.82 12.29
N LEU A 288 -16.98 14.84 12.21
CA LEU A 288 -17.35 16.24 12.44
C LEU A 288 -18.24 16.77 11.32
N PHE A 289 -18.04 16.27 10.09
CA PHE A 289 -18.89 16.61 8.96
C PHE A 289 -20.06 15.62 8.88
N GLU A 290 -21.29 16.11 9.01
CA GLU A 290 -22.51 15.29 8.89
C GLU A 290 -22.61 14.60 7.52
N SER A 291 -22.12 15.23 6.45
CA SER A 291 -22.04 14.63 5.10
C SER A 291 -21.09 13.43 4.98
N LEU A 292 -20.27 13.19 6.00
CA LEU A 292 -19.29 12.09 6.07
C LEU A 292 -19.62 11.10 7.18
N ARG A 293 -20.75 11.28 7.88
CA ARG A 293 -21.31 10.22 8.71
C ARG A 293 -21.81 9.12 7.78
N ILE A 294 -21.08 8.00 7.78
CA ILE A 294 -21.63 6.75 7.29
C ILE A 294 -22.65 6.34 8.34
N ASP A 295 -23.93 6.59 8.09
CA ASP A 295 -25.01 5.98 8.85
C ASP A 295 -24.93 4.47 8.60
N LEU A 296 -24.33 3.75 9.56
CA LEU A 296 -24.31 2.29 9.64
C LEU A 296 -25.59 1.78 10.29
#